data_AF-A0A4U7D7J0-F1
#
_entry.id   AF-A0A4U7D7J0-F1
#
_cell.length_a   1.000
_cell.length_b   1.000
_cell.length_c   1.000
_cell.angle_alpha   90.00
_cell.angle_beta   90.00
_cell.angle_gamma   90.00
#
_symmetry.space_group_name_H-M   'P 1'
#
loop_
_entity.id
_entity.type
_entity.pdbx_description
1 polymer ?
#
loop_
_entity_poly.entity_id
_entity_poly.type
_entity_poly.pdbx_seq_one_letter_code
_entity_poly.pdbx_strand_id
1 'polypeptide(L)' 'MQDVLNVLIDQPYATYSMSELASLTGANKGTISKAVTLLSELDVIEIAPDGRTQQVQINRERLTKPDPILSIPQSEF' A
#
# COMPACT_ATOMS: atom_id res chain seq x y z
N MET A 1 13.39 7.31 5.12
CA MET A 1 12.05 7.91 5.04
C MET A 1 11.27 7.02 4.08
N GLN A 2 10.25 6.31 4.57
CA GLN A 2 9.40 5.44 3.76
C GLN A 2 8.35 6.33 3.08
N ASP A 3 8.09 6.14 1.79
CA ASP A 3 6.96 6.81 1.12
C ASP A 3 5.70 5.91 1.11
N VAL A 4 4.58 6.45 0.61
CA VAL A 4 3.29 5.75 0.58
C VAL A 4 3.38 4.42 -0.17
N LEU A 5 4.04 4.40 -1.33
CA LEU A 5 4.11 3.20 -2.15
C LEU A 5 4.91 2.10 -1.47
N ASN A 6 6.03 2.45 -0.85
CA ASN A 6 6.85 1.50 -0.10
C ASN A 6 6.07 0.86 1.06
N VAL A 7 5.28 1.65 1.82
CA VAL A 7 4.42 1.12 2.90
C VAL A 7 3.43 0.08 2.35
N LEU A 8 2.78 0.38 1.23
CA LEU A 8 1.77 -0.50 0.64
C LEU A 8 2.37 -1.78 0.02
N ILE A 9 3.56 -1.70 -0.57
CA ILE A 9 4.28 -2.86 -1.14
C ILE A 9 4.80 -3.80 -0.05
N ASP A 10 5.19 -3.25 1.11
CA ASP A 10 5.68 -4.04 2.23
C ASP A 10 4.56 -4.88 2.87
N GLN A 11 3.34 -4.32 2.93
CA GLN A 11 2.16 -4.98 3.48
C GLN A 11 1.01 -4.99 2.46
N PRO A 12 1.08 -5.82 1.39
CA PRO A 12 0.16 -5.75 0.26
C PRO A 12 -1.29 -6.16 0.58
N TYR A 13 -1.52 -6.74 1.75
CA TYR A 13 -2.85 -7.12 2.24
C TYR A 13 -3.39 -6.15 3.31
N ALA A 14 -2.62 -5.14 3.70
CA ALA A 14 -3.04 -4.15 4.66
C ALA A 14 -3.73 -2.98 3.97
N THR A 15 -4.70 -2.40 4.66
CA THR A 15 -5.39 -1.17 4.27
C THR A 15 -5.07 -0.08 5.27
N TYR A 16 -4.92 1.16 4.79
CA TYR A 16 -4.57 2.29 5.63
C TYR A 16 -5.45 3.49 5.33
N SER A 17 -5.82 4.21 6.38
CA SER A 17 -6.36 5.56 6.25
C SER A 17 -5.28 6.57 5.86
N MET A 18 -5.69 7.73 5.34
CA MET A 18 -4.78 8.85 5.04
C MET A 18 -3.96 9.31 6.26
N SER A 19 -4.55 9.23 7.47
CA SER A 19 -3.86 9.63 8.70
C SER A 19 -2.80 8.62 9.10
N GLU A 20 -3.05 7.32 8.94
CA GLU A 20 -2.06 6.28 9.21
C GLU A 20 -0.89 6.36 8.24
N LEU A 21 -1.16 6.58 6.94
CA LEU A 21 -0.11 6.82 5.95
C LEU A 21 0.74 8.05 6.31
N ALA A 22 0.13 9.14 6.78
CA ALA A 22 0.87 10.32 7.26
C ALA A 22 1.77 9.98 8.46
N SER A 23 1.26 9.21 9.42
CA SER A 23 2.02 8.78 10.59
C SER A 23 3.18 7.84 10.23
N LEU A 24 2.96 6.86 9.34
CA LEU A 24 3.97 5.87 8.95
C LEU A 24 5.09 6.46 8.09
N THR A 25 4.76 7.39 7.20
CA THR A 25 5.74 8.03 6.30
C THR A 25 6.41 9.25 6.94
N GLY A 26 5.82 9.82 8.00
CA GLY A 26 6.23 11.10 8.59
C GLY A 26 5.88 12.31 7.71
N ALA A 27 5.11 12.12 6.63
CA ALA A 27 4.71 13.19 5.72
C ALA A 27 3.47 13.94 6.23
N ASN A 28 3.32 15.20 5.81
CA ASN A 28 2.10 15.95 6.11
C ASN A 28 0.91 15.46 5.25
N LYS A 29 -0.32 15.78 5.69
CA LYS A 29 -1.56 15.37 5.02
C LYS A 29 -1.66 15.81 3.57
N GLY A 30 -1.15 16.99 3.22
CA GLY A 30 -1.18 17.49 1.83
C GLY A 30 -0.28 16.67 0.91
N THR A 31 0.89 16.27 1.38
CA THR A 31 1.79 15.35 0.67
C THR A 31 1.16 13.98 0.49
N ILE A 32 0.55 13.42 1.55
CA ILE A 32 -0.16 12.14 1.46
C ILE A 32 -1.30 12.20 0.45
N SER A 33 -2.13 13.24 0.51
CA SER A 33 -3.26 13.37 -0.40
C SER A 33 -2.80 13.42 -1.87
N LYS A 34 -1.75 14.19 -2.18
CA LYS A 34 -1.18 14.25 -3.53
C LYS A 34 -0.63 12.90 -3.99
N ALA A 35 0.10 12.21 -3.12
CA ALA A 35 0.66 10.90 -3.42
C ALA A 35 -0.44 9.86 -3.70
N VAL A 36 -1.47 9.83 -2.85
CA VAL A 36 -2.60 8.91 -3.01
C VAL A 36 -3.40 9.24 -4.27
N THR A 37 -3.67 10.51 -4.56
CA THR A 37 -4.33 10.89 -5.83
C THR A 37 -3.52 10.43 -7.03
N LEU A 38 -2.21 10.71 -7.07
CA LEU A 38 -1.34 10.30 -8.18
C LEU A 38 -1.30 8.77 -8.35
N LEU A 39 -1.15 8.02 -7.26
CA LEU A 39 -1.09 6.56 -7.32
C LEU A 39 -2.43 5.94 -7.75
N SER A 40 -3.55 6.57 -7.36
CA SER A 40 -4.89 6.14 -7.79
C SER A 40 -5.11 6.41 -9.27
N GLU A 41 -4.67 7.55 -9.79
CA GLU A 41 -4.73 7.88 -11.24
C GLU A 41 -3.92 6.90 -12.09
N LEU A 42 -2.81 6.38 -11.54
CA LEU A 42 -1.97 5.36 -12.19
C LEU A 42 -2.47 3.93 -12.02
N ASP A 43 -3.61 3.76 -11.31
CA ASP A 43 -4.20 2.47 -10.98
C ASP A 43 -3.20 1.56 -10.21
N VAL A 44 -2.32 2.17 -9.41
CA VAL A 44 -1.35 1.47 -8.55
C VAL A 44 -1.99 1.08 -7.21
N ILE A 45 -3.01 1.82 -6.79
CA ILE A 45 -3.72 1.62 -5.53
C ILE A 45 -5.23 1.66 -5.76
N GLU A 46 -5.95 1.07 -4.82
CA GLU A 46 -7.40 1.13 -4.75
C GLU A 46 -7.81 1.93 -3.51
N ILE A 47 -8.93 2.66 -3.63
CA ILE A 47 -9.53 3.42 -2.53
C ILE A 47 -10.94 2.90 -2.30
N ALA A 48 -11.20 2.38 -1.11
CA ALA A 48 -12.51 1.89 -0.71
C ALA A 48 -13.07 2.71 0.45
N PRO A 49 -14.38 3.01 0.48
CA PRO A 49 -15.01 3.60 1.65
C PRO A 49 -15.09 2.58 2.79
N ASP A 50 -14.74 3.02 4.00
CA ASP A 50 -14.90 2.28 5.25
C ASP A 50 -15.56 3.20 6.29
N GLY A 51 -16.89 3.10 6.37
CA GLY A 51 -17.73 4.00 7.14
C GLY A 51 -17.54 5.46 6.73
N ARG A 52 -16.96 6.27 7.63
CA ARG A 52 -16.69 7.71 7.40
C ARG A 52 -15.29 7.98 6.86
N THR A 53 -14.48 6.94 6.67
CA THR A 53 -13.09 7.03 6.26
C THR A 53 -12.88 6.40 4.89
N GLN A 54 -11.78 6.77 4.25
CA GLN A 54 -11.30 6.11 3.03
C GLN A 54 -10.10 5.25 3.39
N GLN A 55 -10.13 4.00 2.93
CA GLN A 55 -9.06 3.03 3.07
C GLN A 55 -8.31 2.93 1.76
N VAL A 56 -6.99 2.95 1.85
CA VAL A 56 -6.05 2.85 0.74
C VAL A 56 -5.32 1.52 0.81
N GLN A 57 -5.27 0.79 -0.30
CA GLN A 57 -4.52 -0.45 -0.44
C GLN A 57 -3.81 -0.52 -1.78
N ILE A 58 -2.78 -1.35 -1.90
CA ILE A 58 -2.14 -1.60 -3.20
C ILE A 58 -3.11 -2.34 -4.13
N ASN A 59 -3.14 -1.97 -5.42
CA ASN A 59 -3.76 -2.80 -6.44
C ASN A 59 -2.88 -4.04 -6.64
N ARG A 60 -3.31 -5.17 -6.08
CA ARG A 60 -2.53 -6.41 -6.07
C ARG A 60 -2.42 -7.06 -7.45
N GLU A 61 -3.41 -6.85 -8.32
CA GLU A 61 -3.37 -7.33 -9.71
C GLU A 61 -2.26 -6.64 -10.52
N ARG A 62 -1.83 -5.46 -10.06
CA ARG A 62 -0.74 -4.66 -10.65
C ARG A 62 0.60 -4.87 -9.96
N LEU A 63 0.66 -5.66 -8.89
CA LEU A 63 1.87 -5.89 -8.09
C LEU A 63 2.58 -7.17 -8.51
N THR A 64 3.71 -7.03 -9.20
CA THR A 64 4.61 -8.14 -9.49
C THR A 64 5.71 -8.22 -8.42
N LYS A 65 5.42 -8.93 -7.32
CA LYS A 65 6.41 -9.25 -6.27
C LYS A 65 6.48 -10.78 -6.14
N PRO A 66 7.68 -11.39 -6.17
CA PRO A 66 7.79 -12.83 -5.97
C PRO A 66 7.25 -13.18 -4.58
N ASP A 67 6.39 -14.20 -4.53
CA ASP A 67 5.79 -14.64 -3.28
C ASP A 67 6.89 -15.25 -2.39
N PRO A 68 7.17 -14.70 -1.20
CA PRO A 68 8.25 -15.18 -0.36
C PRO A 68 8.03 -16.64 0.08
N ILE A 69 6.78 -17.10 0.16
CA ILE A 69 6.45 -18.49 0.52
C ILE A 69 7.05 -19.47 -0.50
N LEU A 70 7.02 -19.12 -1.80
CA LEU A 70 7.57 -19.95 -2.87
C LEU A 70 9.09 -19.89 -2.97
N SER A 71 9.74 -18.97 -2.23
CA SER A 71 11.20 -18.83 -2.20
C SER A 71 11.85 -19.60 -1.04
N ILE A 72 11.06 -20.19 -0.13
CA ILE A 72 11.58 -21.04 0.93
C ILE A 72 11.91 -22.40 0.32
N PRO A 73 13.18 -22.83 0.25
CA PRO A 73 13.52 -24.16 -0.25
C PRO A 73 12.84 -25.20 0.63
N GLN A 74 11.84 -25.90 0.07
CA GLN A 74 11.18 -26.99 0.74
C GLN A 74 12.14 -28.18 0.77
N SER A 75 12.35 -28.77 1.95
CA SER A 75 13.03 -30.07 2.01
C SER A 75 12.17 -31.10 1.30
N GLU A 76 12.72 -31.77 0.29
CA GLU A 76 12.06 -32.91 -0.35
C GLU A 76 11.94 -34.04 0.69
N PHE A 77 10.72 -34.54 0.88
CA PHE A 77 10.43 -35.68 1.77
C PHE A 77 10.71 -37.01 1.08
#